data_AF-A0A3D4YMC7-F1
#
_entry.id   AF-A0A3D4YMC7-F1
#
_cell.length_a   1.000
_cell.length_b   1.000
_cell.length_c   1.000
_cell.angle_alpha   90.00
_cell.angle_beta   90.00
_cell.angle_gamma   90.00
#
_symmetry.space_group_name_H-M   'P 1'
#
loop_
_entity.id
_entity.type
_entity.pdbx_description
1 polymer ?
#
loop_
_entity_poly.entity_id
_entity_poly.type
_entity_poly.pdbx_seq_one_letter_code
_entity_poly.pdbx_strand_id
1 'polypeptide(L)' 'GAMNGKSLRRKPIVIREGETVADDDVAITTRIGITRSADWPLRWIVRGNSFVSGKGQ' A
#
# COMPACT_ATOMS: atom_id res chain seq x y z
N GLY A 1 -12.17 -15.62 -5.56
CA GLY A 1 -12.99 -14.54 -4.97
C GLY A 1 -13.71 -13.78 -6.06
N ALA A 2 -14.95 -13.32 -5.81
CA ALA A 2 -15.85 -12.76 -6.82
C ALA A 2 -15.33 -11.51 -7.57
N MET A 3 -14.31 -10.82 -7.06
CA MET A 3 -13.73 -9.60 -7.66
C MET A 3 -12.41 -9.83 -8.41
N ASN A 4 -11.87 -11.05 -8.42
CA ASN A 4 -10.61 -11.35 -9.10
C ASN A 4 -10.71 -11.06 -10.61
N GLY A 5 -9.68 -10.43 -11.19
CA GLY A 5 -9.60 -10.11 -12.61
C GLY A 5 -10.55 -9.00 -13.10
N LYS A 6 -11.38 -8.40 -12.22
CA LYS A 6 -12.23 -7.27 -12.60
C LYS A 6 -11.40 -5.99 -12.75
N SER A 7 -11.82 -5.14 -13.69
CA SER A 7 -11.18 -3.84 -13.91
C SER A 7 -11.46 -2.89 -12.74
N LEU A 8 -10.45 -2.14 -12.30
CA LEU A 8 -10.57 -1.07 -11.31
C LEU A 8 -10.94 0.30 -11.93
N ARG A 9 -11.07 0.37 -13.26
CA ARG A 9 -11.43 1.60 -13.99
C ARG A 9 -12.94 1.76 -14.19
N ARG A 10 -13.70 0.68 -13.98
CA ARG A 10 -15.15 0.62 -14.19
C ARG A 10 -15.79 -0.20 -13.08
N LYS A 11 -17.10 -0.03 -12.88
CA LYS A 11 -17.91 -0.78 -11.91
C LYS A 11 -17.58 -2.30 -11.95
N PRO A 12 -17.62 -3.02 -10.82
CA PRO A 12 -18.31 -2.65 -9.57
C PRO A 12 -17.45 -1.93 -8.53
N ILE A 13 -16.13 -1.92 -8.65
CA ILE A 13 -15.20 -1.26 -7.72
C ILE A 13 -14.25 -0.36 -8.51
N VAL A 14 -14.01 0.84 -8.00
CA VAL A 14 -13.21 1.86 -8.68
C VAL A 14 -12.23 2.53 -7.71
N ILE A 15 -11.09 2.97 -8.22
CA ILE A 15 -10.19 3.88 -7.49
C ILE A 15 -10.66 5.32 -7.75
N ARG A 16 -10.75 6.12 -6.69
CA ARG A 16 -11.09 7.55 -6.77
C ARG A 16 -9.87 8.38 -6.42
N GLU A 17 -9.88 9.62 -6.86
CA GLU A 17 -8.90 10.62 -6.42
C GLU A 17 -9.02 10.80 -4.90
N GLY A 18 -7.86 10.91 -4.25
CA GLY A 18 -7.75 11.14 -2.81
C GLY A 18 -6.82 12.31 -2.54
N GLU A 19 -6.48 12.50 -1.28
CA GLU A 19 -5.53 13.53 -0.86
C GLU A 19 -4.10 13.16 -1.26
N THR A 20 -3.35 14.12 -1.78
CA THR A 20 -1.93 13.96 -2.09
C THR A 20 -1.12 13.90 -0.80
N VAL A 21 -0.17 12.98 -0.73
CA VAL A 21 0.80 12.86 0.38
C VAL A 21 2.14 13.41 -0.11
N ALA A 22 2.79 14.25 0.69
CA ALA A 22 4.12 14.75 0.38
C ALA A 22 5.16 13.62 0.42
N ASP A 23 6.17 13.68 -0.44
CA ASP A 23 7.17 12.61 -0.54
C ASP A 23 7.92 12.37 0.79
N ASP A 24 8.17 13.42 1.58
CA ASP A 24 8.83 13.33 2.89
C ASP A 24 7.98 12.55 3.93
N ASP A 25 6.67 12.53 3.73
CA ASP A 25 5.71 11.79 4.56
C ASP A 25 5.56 10.32 4.10
N VAL A 26 6.17 9.93 2.99
CA VAL A 26 6.18 8.54 2.50
C VAL A 26 7.41 7.82 3.03
N ALA A 27 7.19 6.83 3.90
CA ALA A 27 8.25 5.94 4.37
C ALA A 27 8.38 4.70 3.46
N ILE A 28 9.63 4.33 3.15
CA ILE A 28 9.95 3.13 2.38
C ILE A 28 10.39 2.03 3.37
N THR A 29 9.74 0.87 3.30
CA THR A 29 9.90 -0.24 4.25
C THR A 29 10.02 -1.58 3.53
N THR A 30 10.35 -2.64 4.27
CA THR A 30 10.31 -4.01 3.77
C THR A 30 8.88 -4.53 3.62
N ARG A 31 8.69 -5.50 2.72
CA ARG A 31 7.38 -6.15 2.52
C ARG A 31 7.07 -7.12 3.66
N ILE A 32 5.79 -7.25 3.99
CA ILE A 32 5.30 -8.13 5.07
C ILE A 32 5.02 -9.54 4.52
N GLY A 33 5.36 -10.58 5.29
CA GLY A 33 4.89 -11.95 5.04
C GLY A 33 5.62 -12.71 3.94
N ILE A 34 6.83 -12.28 3.57
CA ILE A 34 7.68 -12.97 2.59
C ILE A 34 8.98 -13.43 3.23
N THR A 35 9.53 -14.55 2.75
CA THR A 35 10.80 -15.11 3.22
C THR A 35 11.95 -14.87 2.25
N ARG A 36 11.66 -14.63 0.97
CA ARG A 36 12.67 -14.38 -0.08
C ARG A 36 12.66 -12.92 -0.47
N SER A 37 13.85 -12.32 -0.61
CA SER A 37 14.01 -10.88 -0.88
C SER A 37 13.24 -10.03 0.14
N ALA A 38 13.30 -10.45 1.40
CA ALA A 38 12.55 -9.86 2.51
C ALA A 38 13.10 -8.49 2.92
N ASP A 39 14.38 -8.25 2.64
CA ASP A 39 15.12 -7.02 2.87
C ASP A 39 14.86 -5.93 1.82
N TRP A 40 14.22 -6.27 0.70
CA TRP A 40 14.01 -5.31 -0.38
C TRP A 40 12.98 -4.23 -0.01
N PRO A 41 13.28 -2.95 -0.24
CA PRO A 41 12.47 -1.80 0.21
C PRO A 41 11.32 -1.51 -0.76
N LEU A 42 10.44 -2.48 -0.96
CA LEU A 42 9.36 -2.44 -1.96
C LEU A 42 7.97 -2.28 -1.34
N ARG A 43 7.90 -1.50 -0.26
CA ARG A 43 6.65 -1.15 0.42
C ARG A 43 6.67 0.31 0.85
N TRP A 44 5.66 1.05 0.41
CA TRP A 44 5.47 2.46 0.75
C TRP A 44 4.32 2.60 1.73
N ILE A 45 4.49 3.44 2.75
CA ILE A 45 3.47 3.74 3.76
C ILE A 45 3.46 5.24 4.05
N VAL A 46 2.33 5.76 4.53
CA VAL A 46 2.25 7.11 5.11
C VAL A 46 2.80 7.05 6.53
N ARG A 47 3.79 7.88 6.84
CA ARG A 47 4.43 7.95 8.17
C ARG A 47 3.41 8.30 9.25
N GLY A 48 3.49 7.65 10.42
CA GLY A 48 2.61 7.93 11.56
C GLY A 48 1.13 7.58 11.36
N ASN A 49 0.74 6.98 10.24
CA ASN A 49 -0.65 6.64 9.95
C ASN A 49 -1.09 5.39 10.73
N SER A 50 -2.07 5.56 11.62
CA SER A 50 -2.60 4.51 12.50
C SER A 50 -3.29 3.34 11.79
N PHE A 51 -3.61 3.50 10.51
CA PHE A 51 -4.27 2.47 9.69
C PHE A 51 -3.28 1.56 8.96
N VAL A 52 -1.96 1.79 9.12
CA VAL A 52 -0.92 0.94 8.52
C VAL A 52 -0.83 -0.39 9.26
N SER A 53 -0.90 -1.49 8.51
CA SER A 53 -0.71 -2.83 9.05
C SER A 53 0.77 -3.15 9.32
N GLY A 54 1.03 -4.00 10.31
CA GLY A 54 2.40 -4.31 10.75
C GLY A 54 3.02 -3.17 11.58
N LYS A 55 4.29 -3.31 11.97
CA LYS A 55 4.99 -2.22 12.67
C LYS A 55 5.35 -1.14 11.64
N GLY A 56 4.53 -0.10 11.54
CA GLY A 56 4.93 1.17 10.93
C GLY A 56 5.95 1.85 11.83
N GLN A 57 7.00 2.41 11.26
CA GLN A 57 7.85 3.38 11.97
C GLN A 57 7.07 4.68 12.17
#